data_AF-A0A3D1ZU95-F1
#
_entry.id   AF-A0A3D1ZU95-F1
#
_cell.length_a   1.000
_cell.length_b   1.000
_cell.length_c   1.000
_cell.angle_alpha   90.00
_cell.angle_beta   90.00
_cell.angle_gamma   90.00
#
_symmetry.space_group_name_H-M   'P 1'
#
loop_
_entity.id
_entity.type
_entity.pdbx_description
1 polymer ?
#
loop_
_entity_poly.entity_id
_entity_poly.type
_entity_poly.pdbx_seq_one_letter_code
_entity_poly.pdbx_strand_id
1 'polypeptide(L)' 'MDVSSVPPLHGGTGIRSYQSRIAALGGELSVSATDDQWTLEVAVPLIAMEPNDDLHSATWTRCQAR' A
#
# COMPACT_ATOMS: atom_id res chain seq x y z
N MET A 1 -29.90 4.25 -9.66
CA MET A 1 -28.62 4.53 -9.00
C MET A 1 -27.54 4.23 -10.02
N ASP A 2 -26.93 5.25 -10.58
CA ASP A 2 -25.90 5.12 -11.61
C ASP A 2 -24.58 4.84 -10.91
N VAL A 3 -24.17 3.56 -10.88
CA VAL A 3 -22.85 3.17 -10.41
C VAL A 3 -21.91 3.55 -11.55
N SER A 4 -21.37 4.77 -11.50
CA SER A 4 -20.33 5.24 -12.40
C SER A 4 -19.22 4.20 -12.39
N SER A 5 -19.16 3.44 -13.47
CA SER A 5 -18.12 2.45 -13.71
C SER A 5 -16.86 3.25 -13.99
N VAL A 6 -16.12 3.55 -12.93
CA VAL A 6 -14.77 4.13 -13.05
C VAL A 6 -14.04 3.22 -14.05
N PRO A 7 -13.62 3.75 -15.22
CA PRO A 7 -12.93 2.93 -16.20
C PRO A 7 -11.77 2.25 -15.47
N PRO A 8 -11.40 1.00 -15.81
CA PRO A 8 -10.22 0.39 -15.23
C PRO A 8 -9.07 1.33 -15.58
N LEU A 9 -8.68 2.14 -14.61
CA LEU A 9 -7.46 2.89 -14.64
C LEU A 9 -6.43 1.79 -14.76
N HIS A 10 -5.94 1.58 -15.97
CA HIS A 10 -4.72 0.84 -16.22
C HIS A 10 -3.60 1.72 -15.67
N GLY A 11 -3.65 1.97 -14.36
CA GLY A 11 -2.69 2.76 -13.63
C GLY A 11 -1.35 2.13 -13.91
N GLY A 12 -0.39 2.97 -14.28
CA GLY A 12 0.98 2.52 -14.52
C GLY A 12 1.49 1.70 -13.35
N THR A 13 2.60 0.99 -13.55
CA THR A 13 3.17 0.02 -12.59
C THR A 13 3.21 0.52 -11.13
N GLY A 14 3.36 1.84 -10.92
CA GLY A 14 3.27 2.49 -9.61
C GLY A 14 1.93 2.25 -8.88
N ILE A 15 0.78 2.52 -9.52
CA ILE A 15 -0.55 2.35 -8.88
C ILE A 15 -0.79 0.88 -8.50
N ARG A 16 -0.40 -0.06 -9.38
CA ARG A 16 -0.50 -1.50 -9.07
C ARG A 16 0.37 -1.91 -7.88
N SER A 17 1.57 -1.32 -7.76
CA SER A 17 2.44 -1.54 -6.60
C SER A 17 1.78 -1.04 -5.31
N TYR A 18 1.14 0.13 -5.33
CA TYR A 18 0.40 0.63 -4.17
C TYR A 18 -0.80 -0.24 -3.82
N GLN A 19 -1.62 -0.63 -4.80
CA GLN A 19 -2.76 -1.53 -4.58
C GLN A 19 -2.32 -2.83 -3.89
N SER A 20 -1.25 -3.46 -4.37
CA SER A 20 -0.73 -4.70 -3.78
C SER A 20 -0.28 -4.52 -2.33
N ARG A 21 0.48 -3.46 -2.04
CA ARG A 21 0.98 -3.18 -0.68
C ARG A 21 -0.15 -2.83 0.29
N ILE A 22 -1.13 -2.06 -0.16
CA ILE A 22 -2.27 -1.65 0.67
C ILE A 22 -3.19 -2.85 0.95
N ALA A 23 -3.44 -3.70 -0.05
CA ALA A 23 -4.18 -4.93 0.13
C ALA A 23 -3.49 -5.90 1.12
N ALA A 24 -2.15 -5.96 1.12
CA ALA A 24 -1.39 -6.75 2.10
C ALA A 24 -1.56 -6.25 3.55
N LEU A 25 -1.92 -4.98 3.73
CA LEU A 25 -2.27 -4.40 5.03
C LEU A 25 -3.77 -4.56 5.36
N GLY A 26 -4.53 -5.29 4.54
CA GLY A 26 -5.99 -5.40 4.66
C GLY A 26 -6.72 -4.10 4.36
N GLY A 27 -6.05 -3.16 3.68
CA GLY A 27 -6.61 -1.87 3.30
C GLY A 27 -7.11 -1.83 1.87
N GLU A 28 -7.67 -0.68 1.51
CA GLU A 28 -8.23 -0.39 0.21
C GLU A 28 -7.66 0.93 -0.34
N LEU A 29 -7.45 0.97 -1.66
CA LEU A 29 -6.99 2.15 -2.41
C LEU A 29 -8.05 2.54 -3.43
N SER A 30 -8.54 3.77 -3.33
CA SER A 30 -9.41 4.39 -4.32
C SER A 30 -8.66 5.49 -5.07
N VAL A 31 -9.03 5.68 -6.34
CA VAL A 31 -8.44 6.70 -7.20
C VAL A 31 -9.56 7.50 -7.83
N SER A 32 -9.49 8.82 -7.71
CA SER A 32 -10.39 9.74 -8.40
C SER A 32 -9.57 10.75 -9.21
N ALA A 33 -10.19 11.26 -10.26
CA ALA A 33 -9.60 12.28 -11.11
C ALA A 33 -10.60 13.43 -11.24
N THR A 34 -10.10 14.65 -11.15
CA THR A 34 -10.72 15.86 -11.66
C THR A 34 -9.97 16.30 -12.92
N ASP A 35 -10.43 17.36 -13.59
CA ASP A 35 -9.84 17.83 -14.85
C ASP A 35 -8.33 18.14 -14.75
N ASP A 36 -7.86 18.61 -13.58
CA ASP A 36 -6.49 19.05 -13.38
C ASP A 36 -5.73 18.26 -12.29
N GLN A 37 -6.38 17.31 -11.61
CA GLN A 37 -5.80 16.67 -10.44
C GLN A 37 -6.21 15.19 -10.30
N TRP A 38 -5.25 14.38 -9.87
CA TRP A 38 -5.48 13.02 -9.42
C TRP A 38 -5.43 12.95 -7.90
N THR A 39 -6.40 12.28 -7.33
CA THR A 39 -6.46 12.03 -5.89
C THR A 39 -6.38 10.53 -5.64
N LEU A 40 -5.45 10.13 -4.77
CA LEU A 40 -5.33 8.76 -4.28
C LEU A 40 -5.74 8.78 -2.81
N GLU A 41 -6.74 7.97 -2.47
CA GLU A 41 -7.22 7.84 -1.09
C GLU A 41 -7.01 6.40 -0.62
N VAL A 42 -6.48 6.26 0.59
CA VAL A 42 -6.06 4.98 1.17
C VAL A 42 -6.72 4.81 2.51
N ALA A 43 -7.46 3.72 2.67
CA ALA A 43 -8.02 3.30 3.95
C ALA A 43 -7.30 2.03 4.41
N VAL A 44 -6.59 2.09 5.53
CA VAL A 44 -5.90 0.92 6.12
C VAL A 44 -6.37 0.76 7.56
N PRO A 45 -6.79 -0.43 7.99
CA PRO A 45 -7.15 -0.66 9.38
C PRO A 45 -5.90 -0.55 10.27
N LEU A 46 -5.98 0.29 11.30
CA LEU A 46 -4.95 0.42 12.34
C LEU A 46 -5.08 -0.72 13.36
N ILE A 47 -5.13 -1.96 12.89
CA ILE A 47 -4.95 -3.10 13.79
C ILE A 47 -3.47 -3.06 14.15
N ALA A 48 -3.13 -3.20 15.43
CA ALA A 48 -1.75 -3.37 15.84
C ALA A 48 -1.19 -4.54 15.02
N MET A 49 -0.40 -4.22 13.98
CA MET A 49 0.51 -5.22 13.43
C MET A 49 1.39 -5.54 14.62
N GLU A 50 1.14 -6.69 15.26
CA GLU A 50 2.07 -7.25 16.22
C GLU A 50 3.45 -7.10 15.58
N PRO A 51 4.38 -6.37 16.22
CA PRO A 51 5.70 -6.19 15.66
C PRO A 51 6.24 -7.58 15.39
N ASN A 52 6.42 -7.89 14.11
CA ASN A 52 6.99 -9.15 13.72
C ASN A 52 8.46 -9.07 14.11
N ASP A 53 8.78 -9.48 15.35
CA ASP A 53 10.13 -9.48 15.92
C ASP A 53 11.13 -10.27 15.06
N ASP A 54 10.63 -11.07 14.11
CA ASP A 54 11.42 -11.80 13.13
C ASP A 54 12.14 -10.90 12.10
N LEU A 55 11.73 -9.64 11.91
CA LEU A 55 12.46 -8.74 10.99
C LEU A 55 13.76 -8.18 11.59
N HIS A 56 13.93 -8.24 12.91
CA HIS A 56 15.14 -7.75 13.58
C HIS A 56 16.30 -8.77 13.59
N SER A 57 16.04 -10.03 13.24
CA SER A 57 17.08 -11.07 13.24
C SER A 57 17.96 -11.09 11.97
N ALA A 58 17.64 -10.32 10.94
CA ALA A 58 18.35 -10.40 9.65
C ALA A 58 19.54 -9.42 9.48
N THR A 59 19.82 -8.53 10.44
CA THR A 59 20.82 -7.45 10.19
C THR A 59 21.82 -7.18 11.31
N TRP A 60 21.89 -8.00 12.36
CA TRP A 60 22.87 -7.81 13.45
C TRP A 60 24.00 -8.85 13.49
N THR A 61 24.11 -9.73 12.51
CA THR A 61 25.31 -10.57 12.36
C THR A 61 26.31 -9.91 11.43
N ARG A 62 27.12 -8.99 11.97
CA ARG A 62 28.54 -8.77 11.64
C ARG A 62 28.97 -7.36 12.03
N CYS A 63 29.24 -7.17 13.32
CA CYS A 63 30.20 -6.20 13.83
C CYS A 63 30.59 -6.60 15.25
N GLN A 64 31.12 -7.81 15.44
CA GLN A 64 31.94 -8.12 16.60
C GLN A 64 33.12 -9.00 16.19
N ALA A 65 34.27 -8.68 16.80
CA ALA A 65 35.60 -9.27 16.68
C ALA A 65 36.42 -8.85 15.44
N ARG A 66 37.29 -7.86 15.62
CA ARG A 66 38.67 -8.17 16.05
C ARG A 66 39.34 -6.97 16.72
#